data_AF-A0AAV0KEZ9-F1
#
_entry.id   AF-A0AAV0KEZ9-F1
#
_cell.length_a   1.000
_cell.length_b   1.000
_cell.length_c   1.000
_cell.angle_alpha   90.00
_cell.angle_beta   90.00
_cell.angle_gamma   90.00
#
_symmetry.space_group_name_H-M   'P 1'
#
loop_
_entity.id
_entity.type
_entity.pdbx_description
1 polymer ?
#
loop_
_entity_poly.entity_id
_entity_poly.type
_entity_poly.pdbx_seq_one_letter_code
_entity_poly.pdbx_strand_id
1 'polypeptide(L)'
;MAAAFESLGDMYDVALKPRLLHTLMTEDVPDEKGPLDSSKLSRVVSVIKTHKLLSECFSETMEEKQIKRWKSAVEDWLNRLISLLDSINMPDKCWAGICLLGVTSQECSPERFSASYMAWFDKLLSTMQSSGDSQFLMVASCASMSDLITRLAGFPKLKKDGTSCAGKLIQPLLNMLKEDSTDTVQVGTF
;
A
#
# COMPACT_ATOMS: atom_id res chain seq x y z
N MET A 1 -36.25 -3.59 -10.97
CA MET A 1 -35.67 -2.25 -11.31
C MET A 1 -34.30 -2.03 -10.67
N ALA A 2 -34.00 -2.58 -9.48
CA ALA A 2 -32.67 -2.47 -8.83
C ALA A 2 -31.51 -3.11 -9.63
N ALA A 3 -31.69 -4.31 -10.18
CA ALA A 3 -30.63 -5.03 -10.91
C ALA A 3 -30.15 -4.33 -12.19
N ALA A 4 -31.00 -3.54 -12.85
CA ALA A 4 -30.63 -2.80 -14.06
C ALA A 4 -29.75 -1.59 -13.74
N PHE A 5 -29.97 -0.94 -12.59
CA PHE A 5 -29.15 0.20 -12.14
C PHE A 5 -27.79 -0.25 -11.59
N GLU A 6 -27.73 -1.41 -10.92
CA GLU A 6 -26.45 -2.02 -10.52
C GLU A 6 -25.62 -2.43 -11.74
N SER A 7 -26.24 -3.03 -12.76
CA SER A 7 -25.57 -3.39 -14.02
C SER A 7 -25.05 -2.18 -14.81
N LEU A 8 -25.81 -1.07 -14.83
CA LEU A 8 -25.37 0.19 -15.47
C LEU A 8 -24.22 0.85 -14.71
N GLY A 9 -24.26 0.83 -13.37
CA GLY A 9 -23.17 1.34 -12.53
C GLY A 9 -21.87 0.57 -12.73
N ASP A 10 -21.96 -0.76 -12.80
CA ASP A 10 -20.83 -1.66 -13.04
C ASP A 10 -20.16 -1.37 -14.40
N MET A 11 -20.95 -1.15 -15.46
CA MET A 11 -20.42 -0.91 -16.81
C MET A 11 -19.63 0.41 -16.94
N TYR A 12 -20.03 1.47 -16.24
CA TYR A 12 -19.27 2.73 -16.19
C TYR A 12 -18.02 2.61 -15.32
N ASP A 13 -18.13 1.95 -14.17
CA ASP A 13 -17.02 1.71 -13.25
C ASP A 13 -15.89 0.91 -13.93
N VAL A 14 -16.24 -0.12 -14.70
CA VAL A 14 -15.29 -1.01 -15.38
C VAL A 14 -14.38 -0.29 -16.37
N ALA A 15 -14.89 0.71 -17.09
CA ALA A 15 -14.09 1.47 -18.06
C ALA A 15 -13.37 2.68 -17.42
N LEU A 16 -13.96 3.27 -16.37
CA LEU A 16 -13.46 4.50 -15.77
C LEU A 16 -12.43 4.25 -14.68
N LYS A 17 -12.59 3.22 -13.84
CA LYS A 17 -11.66 2.94 -12.72
C LYS A 17 -10.22 2.73 -13.19
N PRO A 18 -9.94 1.92 -14.23
CA PRO A 18 -8.55 1.74 -14.71
C PRO A 18 -7.95 3.04 -15.25
N ARG A 19 -8.77 3.87 -15.91
CA ARG A 19 -8.33 5.16 -16.48
C ARG A 19 -8.05 6.18 -15.38
N LEU A 20 -8.92 6.25 -14.37
CA LEU A 20 -8.74 7.13 -13.23
C LEU A 20 -7.51 6.74 -12.43
N LEU A 21 -7.26 5.44 -12.25
CA LEU A 21 -6.03 4.95 -11.62
C LEU A 21 -4.78 5.38 -12.40
N HIS A 22 -4.80 5.28 -13.73
CA HIS A 22 -3.72 5.78 -14.58
C HIS A 22 -3.51 7.29 -14.47
N THR A 23 -4.59 8.08 -14.43
CA THR A 23 -4.52 9.54 -14.22
C THR A 23 -3.86 9.87 -12.89
N LEU A 24 -4.28 9.23 -11.79
CA LEU A 24 -3.65 9.40 -10.48
C LEU A 24 -2.15 9.08 -10.52
N MET A 25 -1.77 7.98 -11.16
CA MET A 25 -0.36 7.60 -11.29
C MET A 25 0.48 8.62 -12.06
N THR A 26 -0.12 9.28 -13.05
CA THR A 26 0.58 10.24 -13.92
C THR A 26 0.69 11.62 -13.27
N GLU A 27 -0.35 12.06 -12.57
CA GLU A 27 -0.48 13.44 -12.10
C GLU A 27 -0.10 13.63 -10.62
N ASP A 28 -0.34 12.60 -9.79
CA ASP A 28 -0.35 12.72 -8.33
C ASP A 28 0.58 11.77 -7.61
N VAL A 29 0.77 10.56 -8.11
CA VAL A 29 1.72 9.62 -7.51
C VAL A 29 3.13 10.12 -7.82
N PRO A 30 3.97 10.33 -6.79
CA PRO A 30 5.31 10.84 -6.99
C PRO A 30 6.11 9.98 -7.97
N ASP A 31 6.92 10.63 -8.80
CA ASP A 31 7.95 10.01 -9.62
C ASP A 31 9.35 10.26 -9.05
N GLU A 32 10.37 9.71 -9.72
CA GLU A 32 11.78 9.90 -9.37
C GLU A 32 12.31 11.32 -9.67
N LYS A 33 11.53 12.17 -10.36
CA LYS A 33 12.03 13.41 -10.98
C LYS A 33 11.49 14.69 -10.33
N GLY A 34 10.39 14.63 -9.57
CA GLY A 34 9.80 15.78 -8.87
C GLY A 34 9.84 15.67 -7.34
N PRO A 35 9.55 16.74 -6.58
CA PRO A 35 9.35 16.66 -5.13
C PRO A 35 8.04 15.92 -4.76
N LEU A 36 7.93 15.43 -3.54
CA LEU A 36 6.66 14.91 -3.00
C LEU A 36 5.69 16.06 -2.67
N ASP A 37 4.43 15.91 -3.08
CA ASP A 37 3.32 16.79 -2.71
C ASP A 37 2.31 16.02 -1.86
N SER A 38 2.23 16.37 -0.58
CA SER A 38 1.34 15.69 0.38
C SER A 38 -0.15 15.90 0.08
N SER A 39 -0.52 17.01 -0.55
CA SER A 39 -1.92 17.30 -0.92
C SER A 39 -2.38 16.38 -2.04
N LYS A 40 -1.51 16.15 -3.02
CA LYS A 40 -1.73 15.17 -4.10
C LYS A 40 -1.80 13.75 -3.55
N LEU A 41 -0.92 13.39 -2.62
CA LEU A 41 -0.97 12.06 -2.00
C LEU A 41 -2.28 11.83 -1.23
N SER A 42 -2.74 12.84 -0.47
CA SER A 42 -4.04 12.79 0.20
C SER A 42 -5.19 12.62 -0.79
N ARG A 43 -5.15 13.34 -1.93
CA ARG A 43 -6.10 13.18 -3.04
C ARG A 43 -6.09 11.75 -3.58
N VAL A 44 -4.91 11.17 -3.84
CA VAL A 44 -4.77 9.79 -4.30
C VAL A 44 -5.44 8.81 -3.34
N VAL A 45 -5.15 8.91 -2.04
CA VAL A 45 -5.76 8.03 -1.03
C VAL A 45 -7.27 8.21 -0.99
N SER A 46 -7.77 9.45 -1.02
CA SER A 46 -9.20 9.73 -1.02
C SER A 46 -9.88 9.12 -2.24
N VAL A 47 -9.35 9.34 -3.45
CA VAL A 47 -9.96 8.87 -4.69
C VAL A 47 -9.95 7.34 -4.76
N ILE A 48 -8.85 6.70 -4.34
CA ILE A 48 -8.76 5.23 -4.25
C ILE A 48 -9.87 4.67 -3.36
N LYS A 49 -10.03 5.22 -2.15
CA LYS A 49 -11.01 4.74 -1.17
C LYS A 49 -12.45 5.02 -1.60
N THR A 50 -12.73 6.25 -2.05
CA THR A 50 -14.06 6.67 -2.48
C THR A 50 -14.57 5.85 -3.66
N HIS A 51 -13.71 5.57 -4.64
CA HIS A 51 -14.09 4.88 -5.88
C HIS A 51 -13.69 3.41 -5.92
N LYS A 52 -13.11 2.86 -4.85
CA LYS A 52 -12.66 1.47 -4.75
C LYS A 52 -11.80 1.03 -5.94
N LEU A 53 -10.86 1.89 -6.36
CA LEU A 53 -10.12 1.72 -7.62
C LEU A 53 -9.29 0.44 -7.70
N LEU A 54 -8.84 -0.05 -6.54
CA LEU A 54 -8.01 -1.25 -6.42
C LEU A 54 -8.85 -2.52 -6.17
N SER A 55 -10.15 -2.38 -5.90
CA SER A 55 -11.06 -3.48 -5.61
C SER A 55 -11.56 -4.09 -6.92
N GLU A 56 -10.71 -4.90 -7.54
CA GLU A 56 -11.06 -5.62 -8.76
C GLU A 56 -12.25 -6.54 -8.51
N CYS A 57 -13.36 -6.26 -9.18
CA CYS A 57 -14.57 -7.07 -9.16
C CYS A 57 -15.00 -7.30 -10.60
N PHE A 58 -15.25 -8.57 -10.94
CA PHE A 58 -15.54 -8.97 -12.31
C PHE A 58 -16.87 -9.71 -12.36
N SER A 59 -17.81 -9.21 -13.16
CA SER A 59 -19.07 -9.88 -13.47
C SER A 59 -18.88 -10.89 -14.61
N GLU A 60 -19.68 -11.97 -14.62
CA GLU A 60 -19.71 -12.96 -15.71
C GLU A 60 -20.05 -12.34 -17.08
N THR A 61 -20.66 -11.16 -17.07
CA THR A 61 -21.06 -10.41 -18.27
C THR A 61 -19.98 -9.46 -18.80
N MET A 62 -18.88 -9.26 -18.06
CA MET A 62 -17.80 -8.36 -18.49
C MET A 62 -17.00 -8.94 -19.66
N GLU A 63 -16.62 -8.06 -20.59
CA GLU A 63 -15.73 -8.43 -21.67
C GLU A 63 -14.33 -8.76 -21.12
N GLU A 64 -13.72 -9.84 -21.62
CA GLU A 64 -12.36 -10.26 -21.22
C GLU A 64 -11.32 -9.13 -21.37
N LYS A 65 -11.50 -8.28 -22.39
CA LYS A 65 -10.65 -7.10 -22.63
C LYS A 65 -10.71 -6.09 -21.49
N GLN A 66 -11.89 -5.90 -20.89
CA GLN A 66 -12.07 -4.97 -19.77
C GLN A 66 -11.44 -5.53 -18.50
N ILE A 67 -11.66 -6.82 -18.22
CA ILE A 67 -11.01 -7.53 -17.10
C ILE A 67 -9.49 -7.39 -17.20
N LYS A 68 -8.90 -7.66 -18.38
CA LYS A 68 -7.46 -7.53 -18.61
C LYS A 68 -6.96 -6.11 -18.38
N ARG A 69 -7.70 -5.10 -18.82
CA ARG A 69 -7.35 -3.68 -18.63
C ARG A 69 -7.31 -3.28 -17.16
N TRP A 70 -8.32 -3.68 -16.38
CA TRP A 70 -8.33 -3.37 -14.94
C TRP A 70 -7.18 -4.08 -14.23
N LYS A 71 -6.97 -5.38 -14.50
CA LYS A 71 -5.83 -6.13 -13.96
C LYS A 71 -4.49 -5.46 -14.27
N SER A 72 -4.31 -5.02 -15.53
CA SER A 72 -3.10 -4.32 -15.96
C SER A 72 -2.91 -3.00 -15.22
N ALA A 73 -3.96 -2.19 -15.07
CA ALA A 73 -3.86 -0.90 -14.38
C ALA A 73 -3.50 -1.05 -12.90
N VAL A 74 -4.02 -2.08 -12.22
CA VAL A 74 -3.64 -2.38 -10.83
C VAL A 74 -2.22 -2.94 -10.76
N GLU A 75 -1.77 -3.68 -11.77
CA GLU A 75 -0.38 -4.14 -11.87
C GLU A 75 0.59 -2.98 -12.05
N ASP A 76 0.29 -2.04 -12.94
CA ASP A 76 1.07 -0.82 -13.16
C ASP A 76 1.15 0.01 -11.87
N TRP A 77 0.04 0.10 -11.13
CA TRP A 77 0.00 0.70 -9.81
C TRP A 77 0.96 0.03 -8.83
N LEU A 78 0.92 -1.30 -8.72
CA LEU A 78 1.83 -2.05 -7.85
C LEU A 78 3.29 -1.87 -8.26
N ASN A 79 3.61 -1.96 -9.55
CA ASN A 79 4.95 -1.74 -10.07
C ASN A 79 5.47 -0.35 -9.71
N ARG A 80 4.60 0.67 -9.80
CA ARG A 80 4.94 2.02 -9.36
C ARG A 80 5.22 2.10 -7.87
N LEU A 81 4.41 1.45 -7.03
CA LEU A 81 4.66 1.41 -5.59
C LEU A 81 5.98 0.72 -5.26
N ILE A 82 6.24 -0.45 -5.86
CA ILE A 82 7.48 -1.20 -5.62
C ILE A 82 8.70 -0.37 -6.00
N SER A 83 8.67 0.33 -7.15
CA SER A 83 9.71 1.28 -7.55
C SER A 83 9.94 2.39 -6.52
N LEU A 84 8.86 2.92 -5.92
CA LEU A 84 8.99 3.88 -4.82
C LEU A 84 9.60 3.25 -3.56
N LEU A 85 9.20 2.03 -3.17
CA LEU A 85 9.80 1.35 -2.03
C LEU A 85 11.31 1.07 -2.24
N ASP A 86 11.73 0.79 -3.47
CA ASP A 86 13.15 0.59 -3.83
C ASP A 86 13.98 1.88 -3.76
N SER A 87 13.33 3.04 -3.74
CA SER A 87 14.00 4.35 -3.68
C SER A 87 14.38 4.76 -2.25
N ILE A 88 15.05 3.89 -1.49
CA ILE A 88 15.38 4.14 -0.08
C ILE A 88 16.27 5.37 0.14
N ASN A 89 17.08 5.73 -0.87
CA ASN A 89 17.90 6.95 -0.88
C ASN A 89 17.10 8.24 -1.09
N MET A 90 15.79 8.12 -1.35
CA MET A 90 14.82 9.22 -1.45
C MET A 90 13.71 8.99 -0.42
N PRO A 91 13.93 9.34 0.87
CA PRO A 91 13.04 8.95 1.96
C PRO A 91 11.60 9.42 1.81
N ASP A 92 11.36 10.58 1.18
CA ASP A 92 10.01 11.07 0.87
C ASP A 92 9.27 10.16 -0.13
N LYS A 93 9.99 9.66 -1.14
CA LYS A 93 9.46 8.73 -2.16
C LYS A 93 9.21 7.35 -1.60
N CYS A 94 10.20 6.83 -0.86
CA CYS A 94 10.07 5.56 -0.15
C CYS A 94 8.89 5.59 0.81
N TRP A 95 8.75 6.68 1.59
CA TRP A 95 7.61 6.88 2.49
C TRP A 95 6.27 6.85 1.76
N ALA A 96 6.14 7.57 0.64
CA ALA A 96 4.90 7.58 -0.14
C ALA A 96 4.57 6.18 -0.68
N GLY A 97 5.57 5.44 -1.15
CA GLY A 97 5.42 4.04 -1.56
C GLY A 97 4.90 3.15 -0.42
N ILE A 98 5.52 3.24 0.75
CA ILE A 98 5.10 2.51 1.96
C ILE A 98 3.64 2.80 2.30
N CYS A 99 3.28 4.08 2.44
CA CYS A 99 1.91 4.49 2.78
C CYS A 99 0.87 4.00 1.76
N LEU A 100 1.17 4.12 0.47
CA LEU A 100 0.28 3.65 -0.59
C LEU A 100 0.16 2.12 -0.63
N LEU A 101 1.18 1.39 -0.20
CA LEU A 101 1.12 -0.07 -0.06
C LEU A 101 0.21 -0.49 1.10
N GLY A 102 0.20 0.27 2.21
CA GLY A 102 -0.78 0.11 3.29
C GLY A 102 -2.21 0.29 2.79
N VAL A 103 -2.48 1.38 2.06
CA VAL A 103 -3.80 1.62 1.42
C VAL A 103 -4.13 0.51 0.41
N THR A 104 -3.17 0.05 -0.38
CA THR A 104 -3.37 -1.04 -1.33
C THR A 104 -3.77 -2.34 -0.62
N SER A 105 -3.13 -2.65 0.50
CA SER A 105 -3.49 -3.80 1.33
C SER A 105 -4.94 -3.70 1.84
N GLN A 106 -5.37 -2.51 2.23
CA GLN A 106 -6.75 -2.25 2.69
C GLN A 106 -7.80 -2.30 1.56
N GLU A 107 -7.45 -1.94 0.33
CA GLU A 107 -8.45 -1.64 -0.72
C GLU A 107 -8.46 -2.63 -1.89
N CYS A 108 -7.40 -3.43 -2.07
CA CYS A 108 -7.33 -4.38 -3.19
C CYS A 108 -8.38 -5.50 -3.11
N SER A 109 -8.53 -6.29 -4.17
CA SER A 109 -9.40 -7.47 -4.15
C SER A 109 -8.87 -8.55 -3.18
N PRO A 110 -9.73 -9.39 -2.59
CA PRO A 110 -9.31 -10.52 -1.77
C PRO A 110 -8.34 -11.48 -2.48
N GLU A 111 -8.54 -11.70 -3.78
CA GLU A 111 -7.72 -12.55 -4.64
C GLU A 111 -6.32 -11.97 -4.78
N ARG A 112 -6.22 -10.66 -5.08
CA ARG A 112 -4.93 -9.99 -5.21
C ARG A 112 -4.20 -9.91 -3.88
N PHE A 113 -4.92 -9.57 -2.80
CA PHE A 113 -4.33 -9.58 -1.46
C PHE A 113 -3.72 -10.94 -1.12
N SER A 114 -4.50 -12.02 -1.30
CA SER A 114 -4.06 -13.38 -0.98
C SER A 114 -2.84 -13.82 -1.80
N ALA A 115 -2.71 -13.34 -3.04
CA ALA A 115 -1.60 -13.67 -3.93
C ALA A 115 -0.30 -12.91 -3.59
N SER A 116 -0.39 -11.74 -2.95
CA SER A 116 0.75 -10.80 -2.87
C SER A 116 1.12 -10.33 -1.47
N TYR A 117 0.28 -10.55 -0.44
CA TYR A 117 0.52 -10.02 0.90
C TYR A 117 1.89 -10.39 1.48
N MET A 118 2.36 -11.62 1.28
CA MET A 118 3.65 -12.06 1.83
C MET A 118 4.81 -11.29 1.18
N ALA A 119 4.77 -11.10 -0.14
CA ALA A 119 5.79 -10.33 -0.84
C ALA A 119 5.80 -8.85 -0.39
N TRP A 120 4.62 -8.27 -0.18
CA TRP A 120 4.50 -6.91 0.35
C TRP A 120 5.01 -6.80 1.79
N PHE A 121 4.70 -7.80 2.63
CA PHE A 121 5.21 -7.88 3.99
C PHE A 121 6.73 -7.95 4.03
N ASP A 122 7.34 -8.85 3.24
CA ASP A 122 8.80 -9.00 3.20
C ASP A 122 9.48 -7.72 2.67
N LYS A 123 8.87 -7.03 1.71
CA LYS A 123 9.36 -5.73 1.22
C LYS A 123 9.30 -4.63 2.28
N LEU A 124 8.19 -4.52 3.02
CA LEU A 124 8.05 -3.58 4.13
C LEU A 124 9.06 -3.90 5.23
N LEU A 125 9.27 -5.19 5.54
CA LEU A 125 10.23 -5.63 6.55
C LEU A 125 11.67 -5.29 6.15
N SER A 126 12.03 -5.56 4.89
CA SER A 126 13.34 -5.18 4.37
C SER A 126 13.55 -3.66 4.42
N THR A 127 12.52 -2.88 4.08
CA THR A 127 12.57 -1.41 4.14
C THR A 127 12.80 -0.93 5.58
N MET A 128 12.04 -1.46 6.54
CA MET A 128 12.21 -1.15 7.97
C MET A 128 13.62 -1.46 8.46
N GLN A 129 14.16 -2.63 8.10
CA GLN A 129 15.50 -3.05 8.52
C GLN A 129 16.64 -2.28 7.84
N SER A 130 16.39 -1.70 6.66
CA SER A 130 17.40 -0.97 5.88
C SER A 130 17.26 0.56 5.98
N SER A 131 16.21 1.06 6.64
CA SER A 131 15.92 2.48 6.73
C SER A 131 16.92 3.30 7.57
N GLY A 132 17.96 2.67 8.14
CA GLY A 132 18.93 3.32 9.03
C GLY A 132 18.22 3.97 10.21
N ASP A 133 18.63 5.20 10.56
CA ASP A 133 18.03 6.00 11.65
C ASP A 133 16.76 6.76 11.22
N SER A 134 16.18 6.45 10.06
CA SER A 134 14.99 7.16 9.55
C SER A 134 13.71 6.71 10.26
N GLN A 135 13.49 7.23 11.47
CA GLN A 135 12.28 7.00 12.28
C GLN A 135 10.99 7.19 11.48
N PHE A 136 10.96 8.15 10.55
CA PHE A 136 9.79 8.41 9.71
C PHE A 136 9.44 7.25 8.77
N LEU A 137 10.44 6.63 8.12
CA LEU A 137 10.23 5.45 7.28
C LEU A 137 9.83 4.23 8.12
N MET A 138 10.39 4.11 9.33
CA MET A 138 10.07 3.04 10.26
C MET A 138 8.62 3.11 10.72
N VAL A 139 8.16 4.29 11.18
CA VAL A 139 6.77 4.52 11.60
C VAL A 139 5.79 4.24 10.47
N ALA A 140 6.10 4.69 9.25
CA ALA A 140 5.27 4.42 8.07
C ALA A 140 5.21 2.92 7.74
N SER A 141 6.33 2.21 7.87
CA SER A 141 6.41 0.76 7.66
C SER A 141 5.57 0.02 8.69
N CYS A 142 5.66 0.39 9.97
CA CYS A 142 4.82 -0.15 11.04
C CYS A 142 3.33 0.04 10.75
N ALA A 143 2.91 1.25 10.36
CA ALA A 143 1.52 1.54 10.04
C ALA A 143 1.02 0.67 8.87
N SER A 144 1.80 0.59 7.79
CA SER A 144 1.43 -0.18 6.60
C SER A 144 1.44 -1.69 6.84
N MET A 145 2.35 -2.20 7.68
CA MET A 145 2.32 -3.59 8.15
C MET A 145 1.11 -3.87 9.04
N SER A 146 0.73 -2.94 9.90
CA SER A 146 -0.48 -3.05 10.72
C SER A 146 -1.73 -3.16 9.85
N ASP A 147 -1.81 -2.35 8.79
CA ASP A 147 -2.90 -2.45 7.80
C ASP A 147 -2.94 -3.82 7.13
N LEU A 148 -1.79 -4.32 6.70
CA LEU A 148 -1.65 -5.64 6.08
C LEU A 148 -2.05 -6.76 7.04
N ILE A 149 -1.56 -6.75 8.28
CA ILE A 149 -1.87 -7.78 9.29
C ILE A 149 -3.35 -7.71 9.68
N THR A 150 -3.93 -6.52 9.82
CA THR A 150 -5.35 -6.33 10.12
C THR A 150 -6.21 -6.91 9.01
N ARG A 151 -5.86 -6.62 7.75
CA ARG A 151 -6.50 -7.20 6.57
C ARG A 151 -6.37 -8.73 6.56
N LEU A 152 -5.17 -9.25 6.83
CA LEU A 152 -4.86 -10.69 6.86
C LEU A 152 -5.67 -11.44 7.94
N ALA A 153 -5.89 -10.82 9.10
CA ALA A 153 -6.72 -11.40 10.16
C ALA A 153 -8.18 -11.66 9.72
N GLY A 154 -8.66 -10.93 8.71
CA GLY A 154 -9.95 -11.13 8.07
C GLY A 154 -10.05 -12.41 7.22
N PHE A 155 -8.93 -13.10 6.94
CA PHE A 155 -8.90 -14.32 6.13
C PHE A 155 -8.74 -15.56 7.01
N PRO A 156 -9.79 -16.38 7.22
CA PRO A 156 -9.73 -17.53 8.12
C PRO A 156 -8.62 -18.54 7.77
N LYS A 157 -8.35 -18.72 6.47
CA LYS A 157 -7.33 -19.65 5.97
C LYS A 157 -5.89 -19.18 6.19
N LEU A 158 -5.68 -17.87 6.40
CA LEU A 158 -4.35 -17.25 6.49
C LEU A 158 -3.98 -16.83 7.91
N LYS A 159 -4.79 -17.18 8.92
CA LYS A 159 -4.53 -16.80 10.32
C LYS A 159 -3.16 -17.23 10.83
N LYS A 160 -2.69 -18.42 10.44
CA LYS A 160 -1.36 -18.93 10.83
C LYS A 160 -0.24 -18.06 10.27
N ASP A 161 -0.40 -17.59 9.03
CA ASP A 161 0.56 -16.72 8.37
C ASP A 161 0.59 -15.35 9.05
N GLY A 162 -0.57 -14.84 9.48
CA GLY A 162 -0.65 -13.60 10.28
C GLY A 162 0.12 -13.67 11.59
N THR A 163 0.00 -14.76 12.33
CA THR A 163 0.80 -14.97 13.56
C THR A 163 2.30 -15.03 13.25
N SER A 164 2.69 -15.69 12.16
CA SER A 164 4.09 -15.76 11.70
C SER A 164 4.64 -14.37 11.34
N CYS A 165 3.90 -13.60 10.56
CA CYS A 165 4.24 -12.22 10.21
C CYS A 165 4.41 -11.35 11.46
N ALA A 166 3.44 -11.39 12.40
CA ALA A 166 3.56 -10.65 13.66
C ALA A 166 4.80 -11.05 14.46
N GLY A 167 5.12 -12.35 14.51
CA GLY A 167 6.33 -12.85 15.16
C GLY A 167 7.63 -12.30 14.57
N LYS A 168 7.71 -12.17 13.24
CA LYS A 168 8.88 -11.61 12.54
C LYS A 168 9.13 -10.13 12.88
N LEU A 169 8.11 -9.39 13.34
CA LEU A 169 8.23 -7.96 13.68
C LEU A 169 8.76 -7.70 15.09
N ILE A 170 8.73 -8.70 15.98
CA ILE A 170 9.08 -8.50 17.40
C ILE A 170 10.50 -7.96 17.55
N GLN A 171 11.49 -8.61 16.93
CA GLN A 171 12.89 -8.20 17.06
C GLN A 171 13.17 -6.84 16.41
N PRO A 172 12.76 -6.57 15.15
CA PRO A 172 12.88 -5.24 14.55
C PRO A 172 12.31 -4.15 15.46
N LEU A 173 11.07 -4.28 15.93
CA LEU A 173 10.41 -3.27 16.77
C LEU A 173 11.12 -3.04 18.10
N LEU A 174 11.61 -4.11 18.75
CA LEU A 174 12.36 -3.98 20.00
C LEU A 174 13.69 -3.26 19.80
N ASN A 175 14.35 -3.41 18.65
CA ASN A 175 15.58 -2.67 18.35
C ASN A 175 15.27 -1.18 18.15
N MET A 176 14.20 -0.85 17.42
CA MET A 176 13.77 0.55 17.25
C MET A 176 13.55 1.26 18.59
N LEU A 177 12.83 0.61 19.51
CA LEU A 177 12.51 1.19 20.82
C LEU A 177 13.75 1.39 21.71
N LYS A 178 14.84 0.65 21.46
CA LYS A 178 16.10 0.81 22.20
C LYS A 178 16.89 2.01 21.71
N GLU A 179 16.93 2.26 20.41
CA GLU A 179 17.63 3.41 19.81
C GLU A 179 17.04 4.74 20.32
N ASP A 180 15.72 4.84 20.47
CA ASP A 180 15.05 6.03 21.03
C ASP A 180 15.44 6.33 22.49
N SER A 181 15.90 5.32 23.24
CA SER A 181 16.22 5.46 24.67
C SER A 181 17.64 5.93 24.95
N THR A 182 18.55 5.80 23.98
CA THR A 182 19.97 6.15 24.14
C THR A 182 20.30 7.62 23.89
N ASP A 183 19.39 8.38 23.26
CA ASP A 183 19.63 9.79 22.88
C ASP A 183 19.31 10.84 23.96
N THR A 184 19.02 10.42 25.21
CA THR A 184 18.59 11.34 26.29
C THR A 184 19.59 11.55 27.43
N VAL A 185 20.90 11.32 27.22
CA VAL A 185 21.91 11.63 28.25
C VAL A 185 23.02 12.55 27.71
N GLN A 186 22.67 13.82 27.42
CA GLN A 186 23.60 14.92 27.67
C GLN A 186 23.23 15.56 29.00
N VAL A 187 23.76 14.97 30.09
CA VAL A 187 23.88 15.66 31.37
C VAL A 187 24.82 16.83 31.15
N GLY A 188 24.25 18.02 30.97
CA GLY A 188 25.00 19.27 31.02
C GLY A 188 25.64 19.41 32.39
N THR A 189 26.96 19.23 32.45
CA THR A 189 27.77 19.69 33.58
C THR A 189 27.93 21.20 33.50
N PHE A 190 27.54 21.87 34.59
CA PHE A 190 27.69 23.30 34.87
C PHE A 190 29.17 23.74 34.93
#